data_AF-A0A2T2VM46-F1
#
_entry.id   AF-A0A2T2VM46-F1
#
_cell.length_a   1.000
_cell.length_b   1.000
_cell.length_c   1.000
_cell.angle_alpha   90.00
_cell.angle_beta   90.00
_cell.angle_gamma   90.00
#
_symmetry.space_group_name_H-M   'P 1'
#
loop_
_entity.id
_entity.type
_entity.pdbx_description
1 polymer ?
#
loop_
_entity_poly.entity_id
_entity_poly.type
_entity_poly.pdbx_seq_one_letter_code
_entity_poly.pdbx_strand_id
1 'polypeptide(L)' 'MEQLKDQGDPASALAEKCAEMIQIINRMKRFGRTWNETVPGHTKSSFLMFFDCMTDLKYQCKRLTKQIAAADSSE' A
#
# COMPACT_ATOMS: atom_id res chain seq x y z
N MET A 1 3.89 0.69 14.82
CA MET A 1 4.49 0.38 13.50
C MET A 1 4.53 1.58 12.55
N GLU A 2 4.07 2.78 12.91
CA GLU A 2 4.14 3.96 12.01
C GLU A 2 5.56 4.55 11.86
N GLN A 3 6.44 4.39 12.84
CA GLN A 3 7.79 5.00 12.82
C GLN A 3 8.75 4.40 11.78
N LEU A 4 8.45 3.23 11.21
CA LEU A 4 9.29 2.57 10.20
C LEU A 4 8.80 2.84 8.77
N LYS A 5 7.60 3.40 8.59
CA LYS A 5 6.95 3.60 7.28
C LYS A 5 7.69 4.59 6.37
N ASP A 6 8.56 5.40 6.97
CA ASP A 6 9.36 6.42 6.32
C ASP A 6 10.82 6.02 6.10
N GLN A 7 11.20 4.83 6.56
CA GLN A 7 12.55 4.31 6.42
C GLN A 7 12.64 3.48 5.13
N GLY A 8 13.73 3.65 4.38
CA GLY A 8 14.00 2.90 3.16
C GLY A 8 13.56 3.60 1.86
N ASP A 9 13.89 2.93 0.75
CA ASP A 9 13.69 3.38 -0.63
C ASP A 9 12.19 3.52 -0.97
N PRO A 10 11.71 4.72 -1.34
CA PRO A 10 10.30 4.95 -1.61
C PRO A 10 9.79 4.22 -2.87
N ALA A 11 10.64 3.90 -3.85
CA ALA A 11 10.24 3.12 -5.02
C ALA A 11 9.93 1.67 -4.63
N SER A 12 10.80 1.05 -3.83
CA SER A 12 10.59 -0.30 -3.28
C SER A 12 9.33 -0.35 -2.40
N ALA A 13 9.16 0.62 -1.49
CA ALA A 13 7.98 0.71 -0.64
C ALA A 13 6.68 0.91 -1.45
N LEU A 14 6.73 1.69 -2.55
CA LEU A 14 5.59 1.85 -3.46
C LEU A 14 5.22 0.51 -4.13
N ALA A 15 6.23 -0.24 -4.62
CA ALA A 15 6.03 -1.54 -5.24
C ALA A 15 5.41 -2.57 -4.27
N GLU A 16 5.85 -2.58 -3.01
CA GLU A 16 5.27 -3.44 -1.97
C GLU A 16 3.76 -3.15 -1.76
N LYS A 17 3.37 -1.87 -1.71
CA LYS A 17 1.96 -1.50 -1.56
C LYS A 17 1.11 -1.84 -2.78
N CYS A 18 1.66 -1.76 -3.99
CA CYS A 18 1.01 -2.32 -5.18
C CYS A 18 0.77 -3.82 -5.04
N ALA A 19 1.78 -4.57 -4.58
CA ALA A 19 1.67 -6.03 -4.42
C ALA A 19 0.62 -6.41 -3.37
N GLU A 20 0.57 -5.73 -2.22
CA GLU A 20 -0.45 -5.93 -1.18
C GLU A 20 -1.87 -5.70 -1.72
N MET A 21 -2.10 -4.61 -2.46
CA MET A 21 -3.40 -4.32 -3.07
C MET A 21 -3.84 -5.42 -4.04
N ILE A 22 -2.93 -5.86 -4.91
CA ILE A 22 -3.18 -6.93 -5.88
C ILE A 22 -3.52 -8.23 -5.15
N GLN A 23 -2.81 -8.55 -4.07
CA GLN A 23 -3.08 -9.74 -3.27
C GLN A 23 -4.48 -9.72 -2.64
N ILE A 24 -4.94 -8.56 -2.14
CA ILE A 24 -6.29 -8.42 -1.60
C ILE A 24 -7.33 -8.62 -2.70
N ILE A 25 -7.20 -7.93 -3.85
CA ILE A 25 -8.13 -8.08 -4.98
C ILE A 25 -8.20 -9.54 -5.46
N ASN A 26 -7.05 -10.19 -5.62
CA ASN A 26 -6.97 -11.57 -6.06
C ASN A 26 -7.61 -12.52 -5.04
N ARG A 27 -7.42 -12.28 -3.74
CA ARG A 27 -8.06 -13.07 -2.68
C ARG A 27 -9.59 -12.93 -2.76
N MET A 28 -10.09 -11.70 -2.91
CA MET A 28 -11.53 -11.43 -3.05
C MET A 28 -12.12 -12.18 -4.26
N LYS A 29 -11.46 -12.07 -5.41
CA LYS A 29 -11.88 -12.73 -6.66
C LYS A 29 -11.81 -14.25 -6.57
N ARG A 30 -10.73 -14.80 -6.00
CA ARG A 30 -10.48 -16.26 -5.95
C ARG A 30 -11.42 -16.99 -5.01
N PHE A 31 -11.74 -16.38 -3.88
CA PHE A 31 -12.55 -17.03 -2.84
C PHE A 31 -14.02 -16.57 -2.84
N GLY A 32 -14.43 -15.72 -3.78
CA GLY A 32 -15.81 -15.22 -3.88
C GLY A 32 -16.28 -14.51 -2.61
N ARG A 33 -15.36 -13.87 -1.88
CA ARG A 33 -15.64 -13.24 -0.58
C ARG A 33 -16.36 -11.91 -0.75
N THR A 34 -17.00 -11.45 0.32
CA THR A 34 -17.66 -10.13 0.34
C THR A 34 -16.69 -9.07 0.88
N TRP A 35 -16.66 -7.88 0.30
CA TRP A 35 -15.76 -6.80 0.71
C TRP A 35 -15.88 -6.37 2.18
N ASN A 36 -17.06 -6.57 2.77
CA ASN A 36 -17.35 -6.28 4.17
C ASN A 36 -16.93 -7.42 5.13
N GLU A 37 -16.45 -8.54 4.61
CA GLU A 37 -16.00 -9.68 5.40
C GLU A 37 -14.63 -9.40 6.03
N THR A 38 -14.52 -9.70 7.32
CA THR A 38 -13.24 -9.73 8.04
C THR A 38 -12.54 -11.06 7.79
N VAL A 39 -11.33 -11.00 7.25
CA VAL A 39 -10.54 -12.19 6.93
C VAL A 39 -10.01 -12.81 8.25
N PRO A 40 -9.98 -14.14 8.42
CA PRO A 40 -9.43 -14.77 9.62
C PRO A 40 -8.01 -14.26 9.92
N GLY A 41 -7.75 -13.92 11.19
CA GLY A 41 -6.47 -13.35 11.62
C GLY A 41 -6.33 -11.84 11.41
N HIS A 42 -7.35 -11.17 10.85
CA HIS A 42 -7.38 -9.71 10.72
C HIS A 42 -8.53 -9.11 11.54
N THR A 43 -8.39 -7.83 11.91
CA THR A 43 -9.41 -7.06 12.64
C THR A 43 -10.22 -6.12 11.75
N LYS A 44 -9.85 -6.00 10.48
CA LYS A 44 -10.46 -5.10 9.49
C LYS A 44 -11.14 -5.91 8.38
N SER A 45 -12.19 -5.33 7.80
CA SER A 45 -12.80 -5.90 6.59
C SER A 45 -11.82 -5.84 5.42
N SER A 46 -12.03 -6.70 4.42
CA SER A 46 -11.22 -6.71 3.20
C SER A 46 -11.20 -5.35 2.50
N PHE A 47 -12.32 -4.63 2.53
CA PHE A 47 -12.40 -3.25 2.03
C PHE A 47 -11.52 -2.29 2.82
N LEU A 48 -11.59 -2.31 4.16
CA LEU A 48 -10.77 -1.43 4.99
C LEU A 48 -9.28 -1.72 4.82
N MET A 49 -8.90 -2.99 4.72
CA MET A 49 -7.51 -3.38 4.43
C MET A 49 -7.06 -2.85 3.05
N PHE A 50 -7.91 -2.98 2.03
CA PHE A 50 -7.62 -2.44 0.70
C PHE A 50 -7.48 -0.91 0.72
N PHE A 51 -8.36 -0.22 1.43
CA PHE A 51 -8.35 1.24 1.58
C PHE A 51 -7.09 1.73 2.30
N ASP A 52 -6.65 1.03 3.35
CA ASP A 52 -5.39 1.32 4.02
C ASP A 52 -4.20 1.17 3.06
N CYS A 53 -4.13 0.08 2.29
CA CYS A 53 -3.07 -0.11 1.29
C CYS A 53 -3.08 0.99 0.21
N MET A 54 -4.24 1.45 -0.25
CA MET A 54 -4.34 2.58 -1.20
C MET A 54 -3.84 3.89 -0.59
N THR A 55 -4.16 4.13 0.68
CA THR A 55 -3.71 5.32 1.41
C THR A 55 -2.18 5.30 1.54
N ASP A 56 -1.62 4.13 1.85
CA ASP A 56 -0.18 3.91 1.91
C ASP A 56 0.48 4.07 0.54
N LEU A 57 -0.12 3.53 -0.52
CA LEU A 57 0.36 3.67 -1.89
C LEU A 57 0.47 5.15 -2.28
N LYS A 58 -0.60 5.92 -2.03
CA LYS A 58 -0.62 7.38 -2.27
C LYS A 58 0.49 8.09 -1.49
N TYR A 59 0.73 7.67 -0.25
CA TYR A 59 1.79 8.21 0.57
C TYR A 59 3.19 7.92 -0.01
N GLN A 60 3.48 6.67 -0.38
CA GLN A 60 4.77 6.30 -0.96
C GLN A 60 5.00 6.96 -2.33
N CYS A 61 3.95 7.14 -3.13
CA CYS A 61 4.03 7.86 -4.39
C CYS A 61 4.48 9.32 -4.15
N LYS A 62 3.90 9.99 -3.15
CA LYS A 62 4.34 11.35 -2.77
C LYS A 62 5.80 11.37 -2.30
N ARG A 63 6.27 10.36 -1.55
CA ARG A 63 7.68 10.27 -1.13
C ARG A 63 8.60 10.12 -2.33
N LEU A 64 8.26 9.23 -3.27
CA LEU A 64 9.03 9.03 -4.49
C LEU A 64 9.08 10.29 -5.35
N THR A 65 7.94 10.97 -5.56
CA THR A 65 7.91 12.25 -6.30
C THR A 65 8.82 13.30 -5.67
N LYS A 66 8.83 13.42 -4.34
CA LYS A 66 9.73 14.35 -3.64
C LYS A 66 11.20 13.99 -3.83
N GLN A 67 11.53 12.69 -3.81
CA GLN A 67 12.90 12.23 -4.03
C GLN A 67 13.39 12.54 -5.45
N ILE A 68 12.55 12.28 -6.46
CA ILE A 68 12.86 12.60 -7.86
C ILE A 68 13.05 14.10 -8.05
N ALA A 69 12.11 14.92 -7.56
CA ALA A 69 12.20 16.37 -7.69
C ALA A 69 13.45 16.97 -6.99
N ALA A 70 13.88 16.39 -5.87
CA ALA A 70 15.11 16.81 -5.18
C ALA A 70 16.36 16.45 -5.98
N ALA A 71 16.38 15.30 -6.65
CA ALA A 71 17.47 14.90 -7.54
C ALA A 71 17.57 15.85 -8.74
N ASP A 72 16.43 16.19 -9.37
CA ASP A 72 16.37 17.10 -10.54
C ASP A 72 16.80 18.54 -10.20
N SER A 73 16.68 18.96 -8.93
CA SER A 73 17.09 20.30 -8.46
C SER A 73 18.57 20.38 -8.07
N SER A 74 19.30 19.26 -8.13
CA SER A 74 20.70 19.15 -7.71
C SER A 74 21.69 19.12 -8.90
N GLU A 75 21.18 19.23 -10.13
CA GLU A 75 21.93 19.47 -11.37
C GLU A 75 21.87 20.95 -11.79
#